data_AF-A0A6N1YFT2-F1
#
_entry.id   AF-A0A6N1YFT2-F1
#
_cell.length_a   1.000
_cell.length_b   1.000
_cell.length_c   1.000
_cell.angle_alpha   90.00
_cell.angle_beta   90.00
_cell.angle_gamma   90.00
#
_symmetry.space_group_name_H-M   'P 1'
#
loop_
_entity.id
_entity.type
_entity.pdbx_description
1 polymer ?
#
loop_
_entity_poly.entity_id
_entity_poly.type
_entity_poly.pdbx_seq_one_letter_code
_entity_poly.pdbx_strand_id
1 'polypeptide(L)' 'MKIPDIFDLYTDYLITSFSYTTAIGLSGLVNNEISHDQITRFLSQQDFTSKDLWKVIAFSVLASL' A
#
# COMPACT_ATOMS: atom_id res chain seq x y z
N MET A 1 -13.78 3.86 -14.57
CA MET A 1 -13.12 3.50 -13.29
C MET A 1 -11.92 4.41 -13.16
N LYS A 2 -11.82 5.25 -12.12
CA LYS A 2 -10.59 6.03 -11.93
C LYS A 2 -9.51 5.06 -11.47
N ILE A 3 -8.37 5.07 -12.14
CA ILE A 3 -7.18 4.32 -11.68
C ILE A 3 -6.85 4.89 -10.30
N PRO A 4 -6.90 4.10 -9.22
CA PRO A 4 -6.53 4.57 -7.90
C PRO A 4 -5.09 5.05 -7.89
N ASP A 5 -4.80 6.13 -7.16
CA ASP A 5 -3.41 6.50 -6.87
C ASP A 5 -2.72 5.28 -6.21
N ILE A 6 -1.47 5.01 -6.58
CA ILE A 6 -0.67 3.93 -5.97
C ILE A 6 -0.62 4.12 -4.45
N PHE A 7 -0.61 5.36 -3.95
CA PHE A 7 -0.63 5.65 -2.52
C PHE A 7 -1.92 5.17 -1.84
N ASP A 8 -3.07 5.56 -2.39
CA ASP A 8 -4.38 5.19 -1.85
C ASP A 8 -4.57 3.67 -1.89
N LEU A 9 -4.25 3.06 -3.03
CA LEU A 9 -4.37 1.62 -3.22
C LEU A 9 -3.47 0.84 -2.26
N TYR A 10 -2.21 1.27 -2.10
CA TYR A 10 -1.28 0.61 -1.20
C TYR A 10 -1.70 0.77 0.26
N THR A 11 -2.25 1.93 0.62
CA THR A 11 -2.77 2.21 1.97
C THR A 11 -4.00 1.35 2.27
N ASP A 12 -4.97 1.29 1.36
CA ASP A 12 -6.15 0.43 1.48
C ASP A 12 -5.78 -1.04 1.58
N TYR A 13 -4.81 -1.48 0.78
CA TYR A 13 -4.27 -2.84 0.87
C TYR A 13 -3.67 -3.14 2.23
N LEU A 14 -2.90 -2.21 2.80
CA LEU A 14 -2.34 -2.37 4.14
C LEU A 14 -3.46 -2.43 5.19
N ILE A 15 -4.42 -1.51 5.18
CA ILE A 15 -5.52 -1.45 6.15
C ILE A 15 -6.35 -2.74 6.15
N THR A 16 -6.61 -3.29 4.97
CA THR A 16 -7.43 -4.51 4.81
C THR A 16 -6.66 -5.81 5.01
N SER A 17 -5.33 -5.76 5.08
CA SER A 17 -4.48 -6.94 5.24
C SER A 17 -4.00 -7.11 6.68
N PHE A 18 -4.52 -8.13 7.36
CA PHE A 18 -4.12 -8.48 8.73
C PHE A 18 -2.92 -9.44 8.79
N SER A 19 -2.21 -9.63 7.67
CA SER A 19 -1.14 -10.62 7.50
C SER A 19 0.06 -10.01 6.76
N TYR A 20 1.13 -10.78 6.55
CA TYR A 20 2.31 -10.30 5.81
C TYR A 20 1.92 -9.84 4.39
N THR A 21 2.18 -8.57 4.09
CA THR A 21 1.85 -7.93 2.82
C THR A 21 3.08 -7.77 1.93
N THR A 22 2.88 -7.87 0.62
CA THR A 22 3.95 -7.67 -0.37
C THR A 22 3.44 -6.91 -1.59
N ALA A 23 4.33 -6.21 -2.28
CA ALA A 23 4.00 -5.53 -3.54
C ALA A 23 3.57 -6.52 -4.65
N ILE A 24 4.08 -7.75 -4.64
CA ILE A 24 3.63 -8.84 -5.53
C ILE A 24 2.19 -9.24 -5.20
N GLY A 25 1.87 -9.38 -3.92
CA GLY A 25 0.51 -9.71 -3.46
C GLY A 25 -0.52 -8.65 -3.89
N LEU A 26 -0.18 -7.37 -3.77
CA LEU A 26 -1.04 -6.28 -4.24
C LEU A 26 -1.21 -6.31 -5.77
N SER A 27 -0.12 -6.44 -6.52
CA SER A 27 -0.17 -6.57 -8.00
C SER A 27 -1.10 -7.71 -8.43
N GLY A 28 -1.05 -8.85 -7.74
CA GLY A 28 -1.95 -9.97 -7.98
C GLY A 28 -3.42 -9.65 -7.66
N LEU A 29 -3.69 -8.95 -6.54
CA LEU A 29 -5.03 -8.56 -6.12
C LEU A 29 -5.74 -7.64 -7.12
N VAL A 30 -4.99 -6.77 -7.80
CA VAL A 30 -5.52 -5.87 -8.85
C VAL A 30 -5.35 -6.44 -10.26
N ASN A 31 -5.19 -7.75 -10.42
CA ASN A 31 -5.00 -8.41 -11.72
C ASN A 31 -3.88 -7.78 -12.59
N ASN A 32 -2.80 -7.32 -11.96
CA ASN A 32 -1.68 -6.61 -12.58
C ASN A 32 -2.06 -5.30 -13.29
N GLU A 33 -3.18 -4.66 -12.93
CA GLU A 33 -3.50 -3.29 -13.37
C GLU A 33 -2.39 -2.30 -12.97
N ILE A 34 -1.75 -2.57 -11.82
CA ILE A 34 -0.51 -1.93 -11.40
C ILE A 34 0.52 -3.04 -11.14
N SER A 35 1.71 -2.93 -11.72
CA SER A 35 2.75 -3.95 -11.56
C SER A 35 3.47 -3.85 -10.20
N HIS A 36 3.98 -4.98 -9.73
CA HIS A 36 4.87 -5.05 -8.58
C HIS A 36 6.04 -4.04 -8.66
N ASP A 37 6.62 -3.86 -9.85
CA ASP A 37 7.74 -2.93 -10.05
C ASP A 37 7.32 -1.47 -9.89
N GLN A 38 6.12 -1.11 -10.33
CA GLN A 38 5.57 0.23 -10.13
C GLN A 38 5.36 0.52 -8.64
N ILE A 39 4.82 -0.45 -7.90
CA ILE A 39 4.64 -0.36 -6.45
C ILE A 39 6.00 -0.25 -5.75
N THR A 40 6.97 -1.08 -6.11
CA THR A 40 8.32 -1.04 -5.53
C THR A 40 9.03 0.28 -5.80
N ARG A 41 8.91 0.80 -7.03
CA ARG A 41 9.48 2.10 -7.40
C ARG A 41 8.85 3.22 -6.60
N PHE A 42 7.52 3.19 -6.43
CA PHE A 42 6.80 4.14 -5.59
C PHE A 42 7.29 4.11 -4.13
N LEU A 43 7.40 2.92 -3.54
CA LEU A 43 7.90 2.74 -2.17
C LEU A 43 9.37 3.15 -2.02
N SER A 44 10.15 3.06 -3.08
CA SER A 44 11.57 3.46 -3.09
C SER A 44 11.77 4.95 -3.33
N GLN A 45 10.76 5.66 -3.83
CA GLN A 45 10.81 7.10 -4.11
C GLN A 45 10.45 7.96 -2.89
N GLN A 46 9.77 7.39 -1.91
CA GLN A 46 9.42 8.09 -0.67
C GLN A 46 10.46 7.84 0.42
N ASP A 47 10.69 8.84 1.28
CA ASP A 47 11.53 8.73 2.47
C ASP A 47 10.96 7.75 3.53
N PHE A 48 9.79 7.17 3.27
CA PHE A 48 9.10 6.25 4.16
C PHE A 48 9.22 4.82 3.66
N THR A 49 9.79 3.94 4.50
CA THR A 49 9.76 2.51 4.23
C THR A 49 8.32 1.98 4.36
N SER A 50 8.01 0.79 3.82
CA SER A 50 6.72 0.12 4.04
C SER A 50 6.33 0.03 5.53
N LYS A 51 7.34 -0.09 6.42
CA LYS A 51 7.15 -0.08 7.87
C LYS A 51 6.72 1.29 8.39
N ASP A 52 7.21 2.38 7.80
CA ASP A 52 6.85 3.74 8.22
C ASP A 52 5.46 4.12 7.73
N LEU A 53 5.09 3.73 6.51
CA LEU A 53 3.71 3.81 6.02
C LEU A 53 2.75 3.05 6.94
N TRP A 54 3.12 1.85 7.38
CA TRP A 54 2.31 1.07 8.34
C TRP A 54 2.08 1.81 9.66
N LYS A 55 3.10 2.50 10.20
CA LYS A 55 2.94 3.29 11.44
C LYS A 55 2.00 4.47 11.25
N VAL A 56 2.08 5.16 10.10
CA VAL A 56 1.20 6.29 9.78
C VAL A 56 -0.25 5.82 9.70
N ILE A 57 -0.49 4.70 9.03
CA ILE A 57 -1.81 4.10 8.88
C ILE A 57 -2.36 3.63 10.24
N ALA A 58 -1.57 2.87 10.99
CA ALA A 58 -1.97 2.39 12.31
C ALA A 58 -2.33 3.55 13.25
N PHE A 59 -1.54 4.63 13.23
CA PHE A 59 -1.86 5.84 13.98
C PHE A 59 -3.15 6.50 13.51
N SER A 60 -3.36 6.64 12.20
CA SER A 60 -4.58 7.23 11.62
C SER A 60 -5.86 6.47 12.00
N VAL A 61 -5.82 5.13 11.92
CA VAL A 61 -6.95 4.27 12.30
C VAL A 61 -7.24 4.37 13.79
N LEU A 62 -6.20 4.39 14.65
CA LEU A 62 -6.37 4.53 16.09
C LEU A 62 -6.88 5.91 16.51
N ALA A 63 -6.51 6.97 15.79
CA ALA A 63 -6.99 8.34 16.07
C ALA A 63 -8.45 8.56 15.66
N SER A 64 -9.01 7.65 14.86
CA SER A 64 -10.38 7.72 14.35
C SER A 64 -11.38 6.89 15.19
N LEU A 65 -10.91 6.27 16.28
CA LEU A 65 -11.68 5.46 17.23
C LEU A 65 -11.77 6.17 18.59
#